data_AF-A0A973BB18-F1
#
_entry.id   AF-A0A973BB18-F1
#
_cell.length_a   1.000
_cell.length_b   1.000
_cell.length_c   1.000
_cell.angle_alpha   90.00
_cell.angle_beta   90.00
_cell.angle_gamma   90.00
#
_symmetry.space_group_name_H-M   'P 1'
#
loop_
_entity.id
_entity.type
_entity.pdbx_description
1 polymer ?
#
loop_
_entity_poly.entity_id
_entity_poly.type
_entity_poly.pdbx_seq_one_letter_code
_entity_poly.pdbx_strand_id
1 'polypeptide(L)'
;SLLQDAWGKITKSSIETDEITFKSKGIFKTNIEIINSKTSEILGSITSNTWGSELHIQLDKTYTFKRIHFWKGIWGLYSETKKIIEISGGIMKGKLISSTDNNTLVLSTFYIRQLQHQQAAAAGVA
;
A
#
# COMPACT_ATOMS: atom_id res chain seq x y z
N SER A 1 8.41 16.85 4.80
CA SER A 1 7.22 16.26 5.45
C SER A 1 7.42 14.77 5.38
N LEU A 2 7.02 13.99 6.40
CA LEU A 2 7.25 12.53 6.44
C LEU A 2 6.84 11.81 5.14
N LEU A 3 5.82 12.34 4.46
CA LEU A 3 5.46 11.96 3.10
C LEU A 3 6.61 12.24 2.12
N GLN A 4 7.08 13.46 1.88
CA GLN A 4 8.18 13.71 0.92
C GLN A 4 9.46 12.90 1.19
N ASP A 5 9.82 12.66 2.45
CA ASP A 5 11.06 11.95 2.81
C ASP A 5 10.95 10.43 2.57
N ALA A 6 9.78 9.84 2.86
CA ALA A 6 9.47 8.44 2.51
C ALA A 6 9.53 8.19 0.98
N TRP A 7 9.28 9.22 0.18
CA TRP A 7 9.25 9.12 -1.28
C TRP A 7 10.66 9.13 -1.91
N GLY A 8 11.65 9.70 -1.23
CA GLY A 8 13.03 9.80 -1.73
C GLY A 8 13.86 8.51 -1.60
N LYS A 9 13.46 7.58 -0.73
CA LYS A 9 14.28 6.44 -0.30
C LYS A 9 13.59 5.10 -0.56
N ILE A 10 13.36 4.77 -1.83
CA ILE A 10 12.67 3.53 -2.23
C ILE A 10 13.69 2.58 -2.89
N THR A 11 13.98 1.45 -2.25
CA THR A 11 14.74 0.35 -2.86
C THR A 11 13.81 -0.82 -3.20
N LYS A 12 14.23 -1.70 -4.13
CA LYS A 12 13.41 -2.73 -4.84
C LYS A 12 12.64 -3.73 -3.95
N SER A 13 12.83 -3.70 -2.63
CA SER A 13 12.28 -4.67 -1.66
C SER A 13 11.75 -4.09 -0.36
N SER A 14 12.02 -2.81 -0.04
CA SER A 14 11.57 -2.17 1.21
C SER A 14 11.30 -0.68 1.01
N ILE A 15 10.18 -0.22 1.59
CA ILE A 15 10.01 1.19 1.94
C ILE A 15 10.30 1.26 3.44
N GLU A 16 11.29 2.05 3.79
CA GLU A 16 11.61 2.39 5.16
C GLU A 16 11.20 3.84 5.36
N THR A 17 10.20 4.03 6.21
CA THR A 17 9.90 5.32 6.81
C THR A 17 10.43 5.30 8.24
N ASP A 18 10.63 6.47 8.85
CA ASP A 18 11.07 6.58 10.25
C ASP A 18 10.14 5.84 11.24
N GLU A 19 8.95 5.44 10.79
CA GLU A 19 7.92 4.76 11.57
C GLU A 19 7.73 3.28 11.17
N ILE A 20 7.80 2.96 9.88
CA ILE A 20 7.36 1.65 9.35
C ILE A 20 8.28 1.14 8.23
N THR A 21 8.57 -0.16 8.28
CA THR A 21 9.27 -0.94 7.25
C THR A 21 8.32 -1.96 6.63
N PHE A 22 8.29 -2.01 5.29
CA PHE A 22 7.58 -3.05 4.55
C PHE A 22 8.55 -4.12 4.05
N LYS A 23 8.31 -5.38 4.42
CA LYS A 23 9.18 -6.50 4.04
C LYS A 23 8.41 -7.57 3.28
N SER A 24 8.73 -7.72 1.99
CA SER A 24 8.13 -8.77 1.18
C SER A 24 8.77 -10.13 1.46
N LYS A 25 7.94 -11.17 1.61
CA LYS A 25 8.39 -12.57 1.73
C LYS A 25 7.99 -13.37 0.49
N GLY A 26 8.92 -14.19 0.00
CA GLY A 26 8.71 -15.12 -1.13
C GLY A 26 8.94 -14.52 -2.53
N ILE A 27 9.07 -15.41 -3.51
CA ILE A 27 9.43 -15.08 -4.91
C ILE A 27 8.30 -14.33 -5.63
N PHE A 28 7.04 -14.51 -5.17
CA PHE A 28 5.85 -13.88 -5.75
C PHE A 28 5.33 -12.64 -5.00
N LYS A 29 6.02 -12.19 -3.94
CA LYS A 29 5.63 -11.02 -3.13
C LYS A 29 4.16 -11.00 -2.66
N THR A 30 3.55 -12.17 -2.48
CA THR A 30 2.12 -12.31 -2.12
C THR A 30 1.82 -12.02 -0.66
N ASN A 31 2.86 -11.94 0.18
CA ASN A 31 2.76 -11.58 1.59
C ASN A 31 3.85 -10.55 1.92
N ILE A 32 3.43 -9.39 2.42
CA ILE A 32 4.30 -8.32 2.89
C ILE A 32 4.05 -8.09 4.37
N GLU A 33 5.09 -8.13 5.19
CA GLU A 33 5.02 -7.76 6.60
C GLU A 33 5.12 -6.25 6.76
N ILE A 34 4.30 -5.72 7.67
CA ILE A 34 4.32 -4.33 8.13
C ILE A 34 5.03 -4.34 9.48
N ILE A 35 6.20 -3.72 9.57
CA ILE A 35 7.08 -3.81 10.73
C ILE A 35 7.29 -2.39 11.28
N ASN A 36 7.17 -2.20 12.59
CA ASN A 36 7.57 -0.96 13.24
C ASN A 36 9.09 -0.82 13.16
N SER A 37 9.58 0.24 12.51
CA SER A 37 11.02 0.41 12.26
C SER A 37 11.83 0.60 13.56
N LYS A 38 11.22 1.08 14.65
CA LYS A 38 11.89 1.35 15.92
C LYS A 38 11.93 0.13 16.83
N THR A 39 10.83 -0.60 16.92
CA THR A 39 10.70 -1.74 17.85
C THR A 39 10.97 -3.08 17.19
N SER A 40 11.04 -3.12 15.84
CA SER A 40 11.08 -4.36 15.05
C SER A 40 9.86 -5.27 15.24
N GLU A 41 8.78 -4.75 15.83
CA GLU A 41 7.52 -5.47 16.03
C GLU A 41 6.74 -5.59 14.71
N ILE A 42 6.14 -6.76 14.47
CA ILE A 42 5.23 -6.95 13.34
C ILE A 42 3.88 -6.35 13.70
N LEU A 43 3.51 -5.27 13.01
CA LEU A 43 2.23 -4.58 13.16
C LEU A 43 1.11 -5.28 12.37
N GLY A 44 1.47 -6.03 11.34
CA GLY A 44 0.50 -6.74 10.50
C GLY A 44 1.06 -7.17 9.15
N SER A 45 0.17 -7.39 8.18
CA SER A 45 0.56 -7.87 6.86
C SER A 45 -0.32 -7.34 5.72
N ILE A 46 0.20 -7.42 4.50
CA ILE A 46 -0.51 -7.16 3.26
C ILE A 46 -0.49 -8.44 2.43
N THR A 47 -1.67 -8.90 2.02
CA THR A 47 -1.82 -10.10 1.19
C THR A 47 -2.71 -9.83 0.00
N SER A 48 -2.53 -10.57 -1.10
CA SER A 48 -3.48 -10.55 -2.22
C SER A 48 -4.54 -11.62 -2.04
N ASN A 49 -5.75 -11.36 -2.53
CA ASN A 49 -6.71 -12.43 -2.74
C ASN A 49 -6.19 -13.41 -3.83
N THR A 50 -6.80 -14.59 -3.92
CA THR A 50 -6.38 -15.66 -4.86
C THR A 50 -6.32 -15.23 -6.32
N TRP A 51 -7.07 -14.19 -6.69
CA TRP A 51 -7.18 -13.67 -8.05
C TRP A 51 -6.34 -12.40 -8.29
N GLY A 52 -5.61 -11.92 -7.28
CA GLY A 52 -4.79 -10.70 -7.34
C GLY A 52 -5.57 -9.40 -7.58
N SER A 53 -6.90 -9.44 -7.59
CA SER A 53 -7.77 -8.30 -7.88
C SER A 53 -7.96 -7.37 -6.68
N GLU A 54 -7.76 -7.88 -5.48
CA GLU A 54 -7.87 -7.17 -4.22
C GLU A 54 -6.67 -7.46 -3.33
N LEU A 55 -6.29 -6.46 -2.55
CA LEU A 55 -5.23 -6.57 -1.54
C LEU A 55 -5.85 -6.32 -0.17
N HIS A 56 -5.47 -7.13 0.81
CA HIS A 56 -5.96 -7.05 2.17
C HIS A 56 -4.83 -6.59 3.08
N ILE A 57 -5.07 -5.54 3.85
CA ILE A 57 -4.20 -5.07 4.91
C ILE A 57 -4.76 -5.64 6.22
N GLN A 58 -4.01 -6.50 6.87
CA GLN A 58 -4.35 -7.07 8.17
C GLN A 58 -3.57 -6.32 9.26
N LEU A 59 -4.27 -5.58 10.12
CA LEU A 59 -3.73 -4.98 11.35
C LEU A 59 -4.56 -5.49 12.55
N ASP A 60 -5.22 -4.58 13.27
CA ASP A 60 -6.26 -4.85 14.26
C ASP A 60 -7.50 -5.52 13.65
N LYS A 61 -7.80 -5.14 12.40
CA LYS A 61 -8.83 -5.74 11.55
C LYS A 61 -8.36 -5.80 10.10
N THR A 62 -9.17 -6.41 9.25
CA THR A 62 -8.93 -6.48 7.81
C THR A 62 -9.44 -5.24 7.11
N TYR A 63 -8.60 -4.64 6.29
CA TYR A 63 -8.95 -3.56 5.39
C TYR A 63 -8.79 -4.02 3.95
N THR A 64 -9.77 -3.74 3.10
CA THR A 64 -9.77 -4.17 1.70
C THR A 64 -9.35 -3.01 0.80
N PHE A 65 -8.24 -3.18 0.10
CA PHE A 65 -7.79 -2.29 -0.95
C PHE A 65 -8.20 -2.84 -2.32
N LYS A 66 -9.01 -2.07 -3.04
CA LYS A 66 -9.54 -2.48 -4.34
C LYS A 66 -9.79 -1.31 -5.28
N ARG A 67 -9.90 -1.62 -6.56
CA ARG A 67 -10.19 -0.63 -7.60
C ARG A 67 -11.66 -0.22 -7.51
N ILE A 68 -11.92 1.09 -7.46
CA ILE A 68 -13.28 1.65 -7.46
C ILE A 68 -13.75 1.87 -8.90
N HIS A 69 -12.90 2.50 -9.72
CA HIS A 69 -13.20 2.79 -11.12
C HIS A 69 -12.00 2.41 -11.98
N PHE A 70 -12.17 1.39 -12.82
CA PHE A 70 -11.12 0.87 -13.70
C PHE A 70 -10.54 1.96 -14.60
N TRP A 71 -11.42 2.66 -15.33
CA TRP A 71 -11.09 3.69 -16.33
C TRP A 71 -10.47 4.97 -15.75
N LYS A 72 -10.86 5.35 -14.52
CA LYS A 72 -10.34 6.56 -13.86
C LYS A 72 -9.10 6.30 -13.01
N GLY A 73 -8.65 5.05 -12.92
CA GLY A 73 -7.51 4.68 -12.08
C GLY A 73 -7.74 4.99 -10.60
N ILE A 74 -8.99 4.91 -10.13
CA ILE A 74 -9.35 5.21 -8.74
C ILE A 74 -9.35 3.91 -7.94
N TRP A 75 -8.69 3.95 -6.79
CA TRP A 75 -8.63 2.87 -5.82
C TRP A 75 -9.09 3.36 -4.46
N GLY A 76 -9.59 2.44 -3.64
CA GLY A 76 -10.06 2.73 -2.31
C GLY A 76 -9.58 1.70 -1.30
N LEU A 77 -9.28 2.18 -0.10
CA LEU A 77 -9.16 1.36 1.09
C LEU A 77 -10.47 1.40 1.87
N TYR A 78 -10.97 0.23 2.23
CA TYR A 78 -12.24 0.05 2.92
C TYR A 78 -12.02 -0.63 4.28
N SER A 79 -12.68 -0.11 5.31
CA SER A 79 -12.94 -0.84 6.55
C SER A 79 -14.36 -1.37 6.44
N GLU A 80 -14.52 -2.69 6.30
CA GLU A 80 -15.82 -3.31 6.01
C GLU A 80 -16.45 -2.68 4.74
N THR A 81 -17.55 -1.94 4.89
CA THR A 81 -18.26 -1.27 3.78
C THR A 81 -17.88 0.21 3.64
N LYS A 82 -17.20 0.80 4.63
CA LYS A 82 -16.86 2.23 4.64
C LYS A 82 -15.52 2.46 3.94
N LYS A 83 -15.52 3.27 2.89
CA LYS A 83 -14.29 3.79 2.27
C LYS A 83 -13.61 4.77 3.23
N ILE A 84 -12.37 4.49 3.60
CA ILE A 84 -11.60 5.32 4.54
C ILE A 84 -10.47 6.07 3.85
N ILE A 85 -9.94 5.55 2.74
CA ILE A 85 -8.94 6.22 1.91
C ILE A 85 -9.35 6.08 0.44
N GLU A 86 -9.21 7.15 -0.33
CA GLU A 86 -9.29 7.14 -1.79
C GLU A 86 -7.95 7.59 -2.37
N ILE A 87 -7.45 6.86 -3.36
CA ILE A 87 -6.27 7.24 -4.13
C ILE A 87 -6.61 7.25 -5.61
N SER A 88 -6.23 8.33 -6.29
CA SER A 88 -6.45 8.51 -7.73
C SER A 88 -5.17 9.02 -8.39
N GLY A 89 -4.98 8.70 -9.67
CA GLY A 89 -3.81 9.11 -10.44
C GLY A 89 -2.60 8.16 -10.33
N GLY A 90 -1.47 8.59 -10.91
CA GLY A 90 -0.19 7.88 -10.91
C GLY A 90 0.78 8.40 -9.84
N ILE A 91 1.95 7.75 -9.70
CA ILE A 91 2.93 8.00 -8.63
C ILE A 91 3.29 9.49 -8.47
N MET A 92 3.50 10.25 -9.56
CA MET A 92 3.96 11.65 -9.48
C MET A 92 2.86 12.72 -9.43
N LYS A 93 1.61 12.38 -9.76
CA LYS A 93 0.49 13.34 -9.83
C LYS A 93 -0.78 12.79 -9.16
N GLY A 94 -0.59 11.91 -8.19
CA GLY A 94 -1.67 11.25 -7.49
C GLY A 94 -2.32 12.15 -6.44
N LYS A 95 -3.59 11.94 -6.18
CA LYS A 95 -4.33 12.54 -5.06
C LYS A 95 -4.74 11.43 -4.11
N LEU A 96 -4.36 11.58 -2.83
CA LEU A 96 -4.85 10.74 -1.74
C LEU A 96 -5.76 11.57 -0.84
N ILE A 97 -6.95 11.05 -0.57
CA ILE A 97 -7.93 11.61 0.36
C ILE A 97 -8.13 10.58 1.46
N SER A 98 -7.79 10.94 2.70
CA SER A 98 -7.97 10.07 3.86
C SER A 98 -9.01 10.64 4.82
N SER A 99 -9.83 9.76 5.38
CA SER A 99 -10.73 10.06 6.51
C SER A 99 -10.26 9.39 7.80
N THR A 100 -9.04 8.84 7.80
CA THR A 100 -8.37 8.25 8.94
C THR A 100 -7.02 8.91 9.17
N ASP A 101 -6.64 9.07 10.44
CA ASP A 101 -5.34 9.58 10.86
C ASP A 101 -4.35 8.43 11.17
N ASN A 102 -4.72 7.19 10.87
CA ASN A 102 -3.84 6.04 11.05
C ASN A 102 -2.75 6.04 9.97
N ASN A 103 -1.56 6.52 10.33
CA ASN A 103 -0.39 6.59 9.45
C ASN A 103 -0.04 5.23 8.83
N THR A 104 -0.17 4.13 9.57
CA THR A 104 0.10 2.78 9.06
C THR A 104 -0.79 2.44 7.87
N LEU A 105 -2.08 2.78 7.92
CA LEU A 105 -3.00 2.55 6.81
C LEU A 105 -2.68 3.43 5.60
N VAL A 106 -2.35 4.71 5.84
CA VAL A 106 -1.97 5.64 4.78
C VAL A 106 -0.70 5.16 4.06
N LEU A 107 0.35 4.84 4.82
CA LEU A 107 1.62 4.36 4.27
C LEU A 107 1.47 3.01 3.57
N SER A 108 0.67 2.09 4.13
CA SER A 108 0.39 0.80 3.48
C SER A 108 -0.34 0.97 2.15
N THR A 109 -1.29 1.90 2.08
CA THR A 109 -2.00 2.24 0.84
C THR A 109 -1.04 2.77 -0.23
N PHE A 110 -0.11 3.64 0.17
CA PHE A 110 0.94 4.14 -0.73
C PHE A 110 1.87 3.02 -1.21
N TYR A 111 2.33 2.17 -0.30
CA TYR A 111 3.20 1.05 -0.61
C TYR A 111 2.58 0.11 -1.65
N ILE A 112 1.31 -0.26 -1.45
CA ILE A 112 0.54 -1.07 -2.39
C ILE A 112 0.49 -0.43 -3.77
N ARG A 113 0.17 0.87 -3.84
CA ARG A 113 0.04 1.56 -5.13
C ARG A 113 1.36 1.58 -5.88
N GLN A 114 2.45 1.83 -5.16
CA GLN A 114 3.80 1.80 -5.71
C GLN A 114 4.17 0.42 -6.28
N LEU A 115 3.88 -0.65 -5.52
CA LEU A 115 4.13 -2.02 -5.99
C LEU A 115 3.37 -2.33 -7.29
N GLN A 116 2.09 -1.98 -7.37
CA GLN A 116 1.29 -2.20 -8.59
C GLN A 116 1.87 -1.46 -9.79
N HIS A 117 2.34 -0.23 -9.60
CA HIS A 117 2.99 0.52 -10.67
C HIS A 117 4.32 -0.11 -11.11
N GLN A 118 5.14 -0.59 -10.17
CA GLN A 118 6.37 -1.29 -10.50
C GLN A 118 6.11 -2.58 -11.27
N GLN A 119 5.08 -3.33 -10.90
CA GLN A 119 4.66 -4.55 -11.62
C GLN A 119 4.18 -4.22 -13.04
N ALA A 120 3.37 -3.16 -13.19
CA ALA A 120 2.88 -2.71 -14.50
C ALA A 120 4.03 -2.27 -15.43
N ALA A 121 4.98 -1.50 -14.89
CA ALA A 121 6.18 -1.08 -15.62
C ALA A 121 7.07 -2.26 -16.02
N ALA A 122 7.26 -3.25 -15.14
CA ALA A 122 8.01 -4.47 -15.44
C ALA A 122 7.33 -5.36 -16.49
N ALA A 123 5.99 -5.34 -16.56
CA ALA A 123 5.20 -6.07 -17.54
C ALA A 123 5.04 -5.35 -18.89
N GLY A 124 5.59 -4.14 -19.05
CA GLY A 124 5.51 -3.36 -20.30
C GLY A 124 4.12 -2.78 -20.58
N VAL A 125 3.23 -2.75 -19.58
CA VAL A 125 1.89 -2.16 -19.66
C VAL A 125 1.91 -0.87 -18.83
N ALA A 126 2.37 0.22 -19.45
CA ALA A 126 2.38 1.56 -18.86
C ALA A 126 1.26 2.43 -19.45
#